data_AF-A0A941PS12-F1
#
_entry.id   AF-A0A941PS12-F1
#
_cell.length_a   1.000
_cell.length_b   1.000
_cell.length_c   1.000
_cell.angle_alpha   90.00
_cell.angle_beta   90.00
_cell.angle_gamma   90.00
#
_symmetry.space_group_name_H-M   'P 1'
#
loop_
_entity.id
_entity.type
_entity.pdbx_description
1 polymer ?
#
loop_
_entity_poly.entity_id
_entity_poly.type
_entity_poly.pdbx_seq_one_letter_code
_entity_poly.pdbx_strand_id
1 'polypeptide(L)'
;MDCHWEGNQGVLDEAFSYSDGSTQRRVWRLTKHADGRYTGRADDVVGEAEGQESGNAFRWNYTLRLPVDGKDYDVQFDDWMFLVDERVMLNRATMSKFGITLGEVLLSFTKD
;
A
#
# COMPACT_ATOMS: atom_id res chain seq x y z
N MET A 1 11.44 2.72 6.55
CA MET A 1 9.98 2.75 6.74
C MET A 1 9.74 2.93 8.22
N ASP A 2 9.10 4.03 8.59
CA ASP A 2 8.80 4.34 9.99
C ASP A 2 7.29 4.30 10.19
N CYS A 3 6.84 3.52 11.18
CA CYS A 3 5.42 3.33 11.47
C CYS A 3 5.16 3.65 12.94
N HIS A 4 4.19 4.51 13.20
CA HIS A 4 3.72 4.81 14.55
C HIS A 4 2.20 4.83 14.61
N TRP A 5 1.66 4.44 15.77
CA TRP A 5 0.23 4.39 16.04
C TRP A 5 -0.10 5.14 17.32
N GLU A 6 -1.17 5.93 17.28
CA GLU A 6 -1.79 6.60 18.43
C GLU A 6 -3.27 6.20 18.49
N GLY A 7 -3.59 5.28 19.40
CA GLY A 7 -4.94 4.69 19.49
C GLY A 7 -5.28 3.95 18.20
N ASN A 8 -6.29 4.43 17.47
CA ASN A 8 -6.73 3.85 16.20
C ASN A 8 -6.21 4.59 14.96
N GLN A 9 -5.35 5.61 15.13
CA GLN A 9 -4.74 6.33 14.03
C GLN A 9 -3.30 5.87 13.86
N GLY A 10 -2.88 5.64 12.61
CA GLY A 10 -1.54 5.22 12.25
C GLY A 10 -0.94 6.16 11.23
N VAL A 11 0.37 6.35 11.31
CA VAL A 11 1.13 7.02 10.25
C VAL A 11 2.27 6.10 9.83
N LEU A 12 2.33 5.85 8.53
CA LEU A 12 3.35 5.03 7.89
C LEU A 12 4.10 5.90 6.89
N ASP A 13 5.37 6.14 7.18
CA ASP A 13 6.28 6.97 6.40
C ASP A 13 7.23 6.09 5.60
N GLU A 14 7.01 6.08 4.28
CA GLU A 14 7.73 5.27 3.32
C GLU A 14 8.65 6.17 2.49
N ALA A 15 9.95 5.89 2.55
CA ALA A 15 10.94 6.50 1.68
C ALA A 15 11.36 5.47 0.63
N PHE A 16 11.05 5.75 -0.64
CA PHE A 16 11.42 4.94 -1.79
C PHE A 16 12.67 5.51 -2.46
N SER A 17 13.56 4.63 -2.85
CA SER A 17 14.69 4.94 -3.73
C SER A 17 14.59 4.02 -4.95
N TYR A 18 14.59 4.62 -6.13
CA TYR A 18 14.47 3.90 -7.39
C TYR A 18 15.85 3.66 -8.00
N SER A 19 15.95 2.68 -8.90
CA SER A 19 17.20 2.32 -9.58
C SER A 19 17.73 3.41 -10.51
N ASP A 20 16.89 4.34 -10.93
CA ASP A 20 17.26 5.52 -11.71
C ASP A 20 17.81 6.68 -10.84
N GLY A 21 17.90 6.48 -9.52
CA GLY A 21 18.38 7.46 -8.55
C GLY A 21 17.31 8.44 -8.08
N SER A 22 16.08 8.37 -8.58
CA SER A 22 14.98 9.17 -8.05
C SER A 22 14.55 8.67 -6.67
N THR A 23 13.97 9.58 -5.88
CA THR A 23 13.43 9.27 -4.55
C THR A 23 11.99 9.72 -4.46
N GLN A 24 11.15 8.92 -3.82
CA GLN A 24 9.77 9.29 -3.50
C GLN A 24 9.56 9.11 -2.00
N ARG A 25 8.70 9.94 -1.41
CA ARG A 25 8.21 9.75 -0.05
C ARG A 25 6.70 9.64 -0.08
N ARG A 26 6.15 8.58 0.52
CA ARG A 26 4.70 8.42 0.71
C ARG A 26 4.42 8.35 2.20
N VAL A 27 3.53 9.23 2.67
CA VAL A 27 3.10 9.24 4.07
C VAL A 27 1.64 8.82 4.12
N TRP A 28 1.41 7.58 4.52
CA TRP A 28 0.08 7.07 4.77
C TRP A 28 -0.43 7.56 6.12
N ARG A 29 -1.66 8.05 6.11
CA ARG A 29 -2.47 8.32 7.29
C ARG A 29 -3.56 7.27 7.33
N LEU A 30 -3.46 6.36 8.29
CA LEU A 30 -4.29 5.17 8.42
C LEU A 30 -5.27 5.34 9.57
N THR A 31 -6.50 4.88 9.41
CA THR A 31 -7.46 4.71 10.50
C THR A 31 -7.83 3.24 10.61
N LYS A 32 -7.61 2.65 11.78
CA LYS A 32 -8.12 1.33 12.14
C LYS A 32 -9.57 1.48 12.62
N HIS A 33 -10.45 0.67 12.05
CA HIS A 33 -11.86 0.57 12.39
C HIS A 33 -12.12 -0.76 13.12
N ALA A 34 -13.38 -0.99 13.49
CA ALA A 34 -13.82 -2.26 14.02
C ALA A 34 -13.69 -3.39 12.98
N ASP A 35 -13.68 -4.63 13.47
CA ASP A 35 -13.73 -5.85 12.67
C ASP A 35 -12.60 -5.99 11.63
N GLY A 36 -11.42 -5.45 11.94
CA GLY A 36 -10.26 -5.55 11.05
C GLY A 36 -10.34 -4.67 9.80
N ARG A 37 -11.28 -3.71 9.73
CA ARG A 37 -11.33 -2.73 8.65
C ARG A 37 -10.31 -1.62 8.84
N TYR A 38 -9.77 -1.11 7.74
CA TYR A 38 -8.82 0.00 7.73
C TYR A 38 -9.19 0.97 6.59
N THR A 39 -8.93 2.25 6.80
CA THR A 39 -8.92 3.24 5.72
C THR A 39 -7.60 3.96 5.70
N GLY A 40 -7.21 4.49 4.54
CA GLY A 40 -5.91 5.13 4.35
C GLY A 40 -5.93 6.29 3.37
N ARG A 41 -5.12 7.31 3.65
CA ARG A 41 -4.88 8.44 2.73
C ARG A 41 -3.41 8.72 2.58
N ALA A 42 -2.99 9.10 1.39
CA ALA A 42 -1.67 9.63 1.09
C ALA A 42 -1.80 10.66 -0.06
N ASP A 43 -0.78 11.49 -0.25
CA ASP A 43 -0.83 12.62 -1.19
C ASP A 43 -0.99 12.19 -2.65
N ASP A 44 -0.55 10.98 -3.00
CA ASP A 44 -0.63 10.39 -4.33
C ASP A 44 -1.73 9.32 -4.46
N VAL A 45 -2.58 9.19 -3.44
CA VAL A 45 -3.73 8.28 -3.46
C VAL A 45 -4.99 9.07 -3.83
N VAL A 46 -5.67 8.60 -4.86
CA VAL A 46 -6.94 9.19 -5.29
C VAL A 46 -8.06 8.65 -4.42
N GLY A 47 -8.64 9.52 -3.61
CA GLY A 47 -9.73 9.17 -2.70
C GLY A 47 -9.23 8.58 -1.38
N GLU A 48 -9.77 7.43 -1.00
CA GLU A 48 -9.45 6.74 0.23
C GLU A 48 -9.16 5.27 -0.09
N ALA A 49 -8.08 4.75 0.48
CA ALA A 49 -7.73 3.35 0.42
C ALA A 49 -8.59 2.56 1.41
N GLU A 50 -8.97 1.34 1.04
CA GLU A 50 -9.78 0.45 1.86
C GLU A 50 -9.03 -0.85 2.16
N GLY A 51 -9.02 -1.22 3.43
CA GLY A 51 -8.33 -2.39 3.95
C GLY A 51 -9.23 -3.31 4.76
N GLN A 52 -8.94 -4.61 4.66
CA GLN A 52 -9.56 -5.63 5.51
C GLN A 52 -8.52 -6.66 5.95
N GLU A 53 -8.41 -6.83 7.26
CA GLU A 53 -7.63 -7.86 7.93
C GLU A 53 -8.54 -9.04 8.29
N SER A 54 -8.07 -10.26 8.05
CA SER A 54 -8.72 -11.49 8.48
C SER A 54 -7.69 -12.58 8.70
N GLY A 55 -7.47 -12.96 9.97
CA GLY A 55 -6.45 -13.94 10.33
C GLY A 55 -5.05 -13.41 10.02
N ASN A 56 -4.28 -14.14 9.20
CA ASN A 56 -2.95 -13.74 8.77
C ASN A 56 -2.93 -12.95 7.45
N ALA A 57 -4.10 -12.67 6.88
CA ALA A 57 -4.24 -11.98 5.60
C ALA A 57 -4.72 -10.53 5.79
N PHE A 58 -4.16 -9.62 5.01
CA PHE A 58 -4.60 -8.25 4.89
C PHE A 58 -4.73 -7.89 3.41
N ARG A 59 -5.91 -7.41 2.99
CA ARG A 59 -6.15 -6.95 1.63
C ARG A 59 -6.25 -5.44 1.62
N TRP A 60 -5.51 -4.79 0.74
CA TRP A 60 -5.45 -3.33 0.62
C TRP A 60 -5.78 -2.91 -0.81
N ASN A 61 -6.82 -2.10 -0.98
CA ASN A 61 -7.28 -1.61 -2.27
C ASN A 61 -7.17 -0.08 -2.32
N TYR A 62 -6.54 0.45 -3.35
CA TYR A 62 -6.35 1.89 -3.50
C TYR A 62 -6.14 2.28 -4.97
N THR A 63 -6.36 3.55 -5.28
CA THR A 63 -6.01 4.10 -6.59
C THR A 63 -4.81 5.03 -6.42
N LEU A 64 -3.72 4.71 -7.10
CA LEU A 64 -2.48 5.47 -7.06
C LEU A 64 -2.37 6.35 -8.30
N ARG A 65 -2.03 7.63 -8.10
CA ARG A 65 -1.69 8.56 -9.18
C ARG A 65 -0.20 8.47 -9.49
N LEU A 66 0.11 7.89 -10.64
CA LEU A 66 1.48 7.68 -11.10
C LEU A 66 1.85 8.69 -12.20
N PRO A 67 2.84 9.58 -11.98
CA PRO A 67 3.38 10.41 -13.03
C PRO A 67 4.28 9.57 -13.95
N VAL A 68 3.94 9.45 -15.23
CA VAL A 68 4.71 8.76 -16.26
C VAL A 68 4.84 9.67 -17.48
N ASP A 69 6.07 9.99 -17.88
CA ASP A 69 6.39 10.83 -19.04
C ASP A 69 5.59 12.15 -19.10
N GLY A 70 5.42 12.81 -17.94
CA GLY A 70 4.71 14.08 -17.81
C GLY A 70 3.18 13.97 -17.84
N LYS A 71 2.62 12.76 -17.73
CA LYS A 71 1.19 12.52 -17.61
C LYS A 71 0.88 11.74 -16.33
N ASP A 72 -0.22 12.12 -15.67
CA ASP A 72 -0.70 11.43 -14.49
C ASP A 72 -1.64 10.28 -14.88
N TYR A 73 -1.33 9.09 -14.37
CA TYR A 73 -2.12 7.89 -14.56
C TYR A 73 -2.67 7.39 -13.24
N ASP A 74 -4.00 7.39 -13.13
CA ASP A 74 -4.68 6.74 -12.02
C ASP A 74 -4.73 5.22 -12.27
N VAL A 75 -4.08 4.45 -11.40
CA VAL A 75 -3.92 2.99 -11.48
C VAL A 75 -4.48 2.36 -10.21
N GLN A 76 -5.33 1.35 -10.35
CA GLN A 76 -5.89 0.60 -9.23
C GLN A 76 -4.91 -0.48 -8.77
N PHE A 77 -4.71 -0.58 -7.46
CA PHE A 77 -3.93 -1.60 -6.79
C PHE A 77 -4.85 -2.48 -5.93
N ASP A 78 -4.65 -3.80 -6.04
CA ASP A 78 -5.23 -4.82 -5.16
C ASP A 78 -4.08 -5.65 -4.57
N ASP A 79 -3.76 -5.34 -3.31
CA ASP A 79 -2.61 -5.87 -2.62
C ASP A 79 -3.06 -6.89 -1.58
N TRP A 80 -2.62 -8.14 -1.75
CA TRP A 80 -2.81 -9.20 -0.77
C TRP A 80 -1.53 -9.43 0.01
N MET A 81 -1.59 -9.15 1.30
CA MET A 81 -0.51 -9.36 2.26
C MET A 81 -0.81 -10.57 3.13
N PHE A 82 0.15 -11.47 3.25
CA PHE A 82 0.05 -12.67 4.08
C PHE A 82 1.24 -12.71 5.03
N LEU A 83 0.94 -12.69 6.34
CA LEU A 83 1.94 -12.93 7.36
C LEU A 83 2.25 -14.43 7.39
N VAL A 84 3.48 -14.78 7.01
CA VAL A 84 3.97 -16.18 6.93
C VAL A 84 4.44 -16.62 8.31
N ASP A 85 5.18 -15.76 8.99
CA ASP A 85 5.61 -15.92 10.37
C ASP A 85 5.81 -14.55 11.04
N GLU A 86 6.34 -14.52 12.26
CA GLU A 86 6.54 -13.28 13.03
C GLU A 86 7.50 -12.27 12.38
N ARG A 87 8.27 -12.70 11.36
CA ARG A 87 9.30 -11.90 10.69
C ARG A 87 8.99 -11.65 9.22
N VAL A 88 8.33 -12.58 8.54
CA VAL A 88 8.17 -12.56 7.08
C VAL A 88 6.71 -12.33 6.70
N MET A 89 6.49 -11.32 5.84
CA MET A 89 5.22 -11.06 5.17
C MET A 89 5.40 -11.09 3.66
N LEU A 90 4.56 -11.85 2.97
CA LEU A 90 4.50 -11.83 1.51
C LEU A 90 3.43 -10.86 1.05
N ASN A 91 3.68 -10.11 -0.01
CA ASN A 91 2.72 -9.23 -0.63
C ASN A 91 2.63 -9.53 -2.13
N ARG A 92 1.40 -9.73 -2.62
CA ARG A 92 1.08 -9.84 -4.04
C ARG A 92 0.22 -8.65 -4.42
N ALA A 93 0.79 -7.72 -5.17
CA ALA A 93 0.15 -6.49 -5.63
C ALA A 93 -0.25 -6.62 -7.09
N THR A 94 -1.54 -6.48 -7.40
CA THR A 94 -2.05 -6.48 -8.79
C THR A 94 -2.41 -5.06 -9.21
N MET A 95 -1.83 -4.60 -10.31
CA MET A 95 -2.09 -3.27 -10.87
C MET A 95 -3.05 -3.38 -12.05
N SER A 96 -4.09 -2.54 -12.08
CA SER A 96 -5.04 -2.48 -13.20
C SER A 96 -5.43 -1.04 -13.55
N LYS A 97 -5.91 -0.84 -14.78
CA LYS A 97 -6.47 0.42 -15.24
C LYS A 97 -7.65 0.15 -16.16
N PHE A 98 -8.80 0.79 -15.90
CA PHE A 98 -10.05 0.58 -16.65
C PHE A 98 -10.45 -0.90 -16.74
N GLY A 99 -10.20 -1.68 -15.68
CA GLY A 99 -10.49 -3.12 -15.63
C GLY A 99 -9.48 -4.01 -16.36
N ILE A 100 -8.42 -3.45 -16.95
CA ILE A 100 -7.36 -4.20 -17.63
C ILE A 100 -6.16 -4.32 -16.67
N THR A 101 -5.72 -5.55 -16.42
CA THR A 101 -4.50 -5.81 -15.64
C THR A 101 -3.27 -5.31 -16.39
N LEU A 102 -2.48 -4.46 -15.75
CA LEU A 102 -1.23 -3.91 -16.29
C LEU A 102 -0.02 -4.73 -15.86
N GLY A 103 -0.07 -5.33 -14.67
CA GLY A 103 1.03 -6.11 -14.12
C GLY A 103 0.77 -6.60 -12.71
N GLU A 104 1.71 -7.41 -12.22
CA GLU A 104 1.71 -7.95 -10.87
C GLU A 104 3.12 -7.81 -10.28
N VAL A 105 3.18 -7.51 -8.98
CA VAL A 105 4.42 -7.45 -8.22
C VAL A 105 4.30 -8.38 -7.02
N LEU A 106 5.34 -9.18 -6.78
CA LEU A 106 5.45 -10.04 -5.61
C LEU A 106 6.63 -9.54 -4.76
N LEU A 107 6.35 -9.20 -3.50
CA LEU A 107 7.32 -8.66 -2.54
C LEU A 107 7.38 -9.57 -1.31
N SER A 108 8.55 -9.65 -0.70
CA SER A 108 8.75 -10.22 0.63
C SER A 108 9.27 -9.12 1.54
N PHE A 109 8.57 -8.88 2.64
CA PHE A 109 8.99 -7.99 3.70
C PHE A 109 9.54 -8.84 4.85
N THR A 110 10.74 -8.50 5.32
CA THR A 110 11.35 -9.15 6.49
C THR A 110 11.58 -8.11 7.57
N LYS A 111 11.10 -8.38 8.78
CA LYS A 111 11.38 -7.60 9.97
C LYS A 111 12.72 -8.04 10.56
N ASP A 112 13.62 -7.08 10.80
CA ASP A 112 14.90 -7.31 11.48
C ASP A 112 14.73 -7.41 13.00
#